data_AF-A0A1U7GLH2-F1
#
_entry.id   AF-A0A1U7GLH2-F1
#
_cell.length_a   1.000
_cell.length_b   1.000
_cell.length_c   1.000
_cell.angle_alpha   90.00
_cell.angle_beta   90.00
_cell.angle_gamma   90.00
#
_symmetry.space_group_name_H-M   'P 1'
#
loop_
_entity.id
_entity.type
_entity.pdbx_description
1 polymer ?
#
loop_
_entity_poly.entity_id
_entity_poly.type
_entity_poly.pdbx_seq_one_letter_code
_entity_poly.pdbx_strand_id
1 'polypeptide(L)' 'MSDPAPRTEFEKAAAEGESESLVAEFWAFLKQNKKWWLLPIVVVMLLLGVLIFLSGTAATPFIYTLF' A
#
# COMPACT_ATOMS: atom_id res chain seq x y z
N MET A 1 32.52 40.16 -7.94
CA MET A 1 32.69 38.92 -7.17
C MET A 1 31.55 38.87 -6.17
N SER A 2 30.50 38.09 -6.45
CA SER A 2 29.35 37.94 -5.55
C SER A 2 29.33 36.50 -5.10
N ASP A 3 29.81 36.23 -3.89
CA ASP A 3 29.77 34.91 -3.25
C ASP A 3 28.30 34.48 -3.07
N PRO A 4 27.87 33.31 -3.57
CA PRO A 4 26.55 32.80 -3.26
C PRO A 4 26.56 32.32 -1.80
N ALA A 5 25.72 32.96 -0.99
CA ALA A 5 25.58 32.64 0.42
C ALA A 5 25.22 31.14 0.61
N PRO A 6 25.71 30.50 1.68
CA PRO A 6 25.49 29.07 1.96
C PRO A 6 24.01 28.68 2.12
N ARG A 7 23.11 29.67 2.23
CA ARG A 7 21.66 29.46 2.39
C ARG A 7 21.00 28.79 1.19
N THR A 8 21.49 29.02 -0.02
CA THR A 8 20.87 28.51 -1.26
C THR A 8 20.94 26.99 -1.39
N GLU A 9 22.05 26.38 -0.95
CA GLU A 9 22.26 24.92 -1.02
C GLU A 9 21.45 24.17 0.05
N PHE A 10 21.35 24.73 1.26
CA PHE A 10 20.54 24.16 2.35
C PHE A 10 19.03 24.29 2.09
N GLU A 11 18.58 25.41 1.50
CA GLU A 11 17.17 25.59 1.12
C GLU A 11 16.75 24.64 -0.01
N LYS A 12 17.67 24.33 -0.93
CA LYS A 12 17.44 23.34 -2.00
C LYS A 12 17.32 21.92 -1.45
N ALA A 13 18.20 21.55 -0.52
CA ALA A 13 18.17 20.24 0.14
C ALA A 13 16.91 20.03 1.00
N ALA A 14 16.35 21.10 1.58
CA ALA A 14 15.09 21.05 2.32
C ALA A 14 13.85 21.02 1.40
N ALA A 15 13.95 21.61 0.20
CA ALA A 15 12.89 21.57 -0.80
C ALA A 15 12.85 20.26 -1.61
N GLU A 16 13.99 19.56 -1.71
CA GLU A 16 14.13 18.21 -2.31
C GLU A 16 13.81 17.07 -1.35
N GLY A 17 13.45 17.37 -0.09
CA GLY A 17 12.81 16.44 0.82
C GLY A 17 11.39 16.12 0.35
N GLU A 18 11.29 15.55 -0.85
CA GLU A 18 10.09 15.00 -1.44
C GLU A 18 9.48 14.13 -0.36
N SER A 19 8.33 14.57 0.14
CA SER A 19 7.55 13.85 1.12
C SER A 19 7.21 12.50 0.49
N GLU A 20 8.06 11.50 0.70
CA GLU A 20 7.70 10.13 0.40
C GLU A 20 6.38 9.95 1.14
N SER A 21 5.32 9.80 0.37
CA SER A 21 3.98 9.65 0.93
C SER A 21 4.06 8.56 1.99
N LEU A 22 3.42 8.75 3.14
CA LEU A 22 3.37 7.71 4.18
C LEU A 22 2.94 6.35 3.60
N VAL A 23 2.13 6.38 2.54
CA VAL A 23 1.72 5.19 1.78
C VAL A 23 2.88 4.57 0.98
N ALA A 24 3.74 5.39 0.39
CA ALA A 24 4.93 4.94 -0.34
C ALA A 24 6.00 4.36 0.61
N GLU A 25 6.28 5.01 1.74
CA GLU A 25 7.16 4.47 2.79
C GLU A 25 6.62 3.16 3.35
N PHE A 26 5.31 3.10 3.63
CA PHE A 26 4.65 1.88 4.10
C PHE A 26 4.71 0.75 3.05
N TRP A 27 4.54 1.07 1.77
CA TRP A 27 4.67 0.10 0.68
C TRP A 27 6.11 -0.39 0.52
N ALA A 28 7.10 0.49 0.66
CA ALA A 28 8.51 0.13 0.68
C ALA A 28 8.83 -0.79 1.88
N PHE A 29 8.30 -0.48 3.06
CA PHE A 29 8.44 -1.31 4.26
C PHE A 29 7.81 -2.71 4.09
N LEU A 30 6.59 -2.77 3.53
CA LEU A 30 5.93 -4.03 3.18
C LEU A 30 6.74 -4.86 2.17
N LYS A 31 7.38 -4.19 1.20
CA LYS A 31 8.24 -4.84 0.20
C LYS A 31 9.56 -5.35 0.80
N GLN A 32 10.08 -4.66 1.83
CA GLN A 32 11.30 -5.02 2.56
C GLN A 32 11.07 -6.26 3.46
N ASN A 33 9.87 -6.39 4.03
CA ASN A 33 9.47 -7.56 4.81
C ASN A 33 9.22 -8.75 3.88
N LYS A 34 9.79 -9.93 4.18
CA LYS A 34 9.77 -11.11 3.30
C LYS A 34 8.33 -11.39 2.82
N LYS A 35 8.08 -11.05 1.55
CA LYS A 35 6.77 -11.12 0.86
C LYS A 35 6.01 -12.44 1.11
N TRP A 36 6.73 -13.53 1.34
CA TRP A 36 6.19 -14.85 1.66
C TRP A 36 5.32 -14.91 2.92
N TRP A 37 5.55 -14.03 3.91
CA TRP A 37 4.75 -14.01 5.15
C TRP A 37 3.51 -13.10 5.05
N LEU A 38 3.59 -12.05 4.23
CA LEU A 38 2.46 -11.15 3.95
C LEU A 38 1.49 -11.72 2.92
N LEU A 39 2.01 -12.47 1.95
CA LEU A 39 1.23 -13.12 0.91
C LEU A 39 0.01 -13.89 1.45
N PRO A 40 0.13 -14.80 2.44
CA PRO A 40 -1.02 -15.53 2.95
C PRO A 40 -2.10 -14.62 3.57
N ILE A 41 -1.71 -13.55 4.26
CA ILE A 41 -2.66 -12.60 4.87
C ILE A 41 -3.42 -11.85 3.78
N VAL A 42 -2.71 -11.33 2.78
CA VAL A 42 -3.30 -10.60 1.65
C VAL A 42 -4.23 -11.50 0.84
N VAL A 43 -3.84 -12.76 0.61
CA VAL A 43 -4.67 -13.75 -0.10
C VAL A 43 -5.96 -14.02 0.64
N VAL A 44 -5.92 -14.24 1.95
CA VAL A 44 -7.13 -14.46 2.77
C VAL A 44 -8.02 -13.22 2.76
N MET A 45 -7.46 -12.01 2.89
CA MET A 45 -8.23 -10.76 2.81
C MET A 45 -8.93 -10.60 1.45
N LEU A 46 -8.24 -10.92 0.35
CA LEU A 46 -8.84 -10.90 -0.98
C LEU A 46 -9.95 -11.95 -1.13
N LEU A 47 -9.73 -13.19 -0.66
CA LEU A 47 -10.74 -14.24 -0.68
C LEU A 47 -12.00 -13.84 0.10
N LEU A 48 -11.83 -13.23 1.27
CA LEU A 48 -12.95 -12.72 2.06
C LEU A 48 -13.67 -11.57 1.35
N GLY A 49 -12.94 -10.63 0.75
CA GLY A 49 -13.53 -9.55 -0.05
C GLY A 49 -14.33 -10.08 -1.24
N VAL A 50 -13.81 -11.10 -1.93
CA VAL A 50 -14.49 -11.80 -3.01
C VAL A 50 -15.74 -12.50 -2.48
N LEU A 51 -15.66 -13.25 -1.38
CA LEU A 51 -16.82 -13.89 -0.76
C LEU A 51 -17.91 -12.88 -0.39
N ILE A 52 -17.54 -11.75 0.21
CA ILE A 52 -18.48 -10.68 0.57
C ILE A 52 -19.12 -10.08 -0.69
N PHE A 53 -18.32 -9.82 -1.72
CA PHE A 53 -18.82 -9.32 -3.00
C PHE A 53 -19.82 -10.31 -3.64
N LEU A 54 -19.48 -11.60 -3.65
CA LEU A 54 -20.36 -12.66 -4.14
C LEU A 54 -21.61 -12.81 -3.26
N SER A 55 -21.52 -12.57 -1.95
CA SER A 55 -22.66 -12.64 -1.03
C SER A 55 -23.70 -11.54 -1.26
N GLY A 56 -23.28 -10.39 -1.82
CA GLY A 56 -24.18 -9.32 -2.25
C GLY A 56 -24.83 -9.59 -3.61
N THR A 57 -24.22 -10.42 -4.45
CA THR A 57 -24.86 -10.96 -5.65
C THR A 57 -25.71 -12.18 -5.28
N ALA A 58 -26.70 -12.54 -6.10
CA ALA A 58 -27.64 -13.65 -5.87
C ALA A 58 -26.99 -15.07 -5.85
N ALA A 59 -25.75 -15.19 -5.36
CA ALA A 59 -25.01 -16.44 -5.20
C ALA A 59 -25.41 -17.19 -3.90
N THR A 60 -26.01 -16.51 -2.93
CA THR A 60 -26.51 -17.09 -1.66
C THR A 60 -27.38 -18.35 -1.83
N PRO A 61 -28.30 -18.46 -2.81
CA PRO A 61 -29.14 -19.66 -2.97
C PRO A 61 -28.32 -20.88 -3.40
N PHE A 62 -27.23 -20.71 -4.15
CA PHE A 62 -26.46 -21.82 -4.71
C PHE A 62 -25.56 -22.50 -3.67
N ILE A 63 -25.16 -21.78 -2.62
CA ILE A 63 -24.42 -22.34 -1.49
C ILE A 63 -25.31 -23.31 -0.68
N TYR A 64 -26.60 -23.01 -0.56
CA TYR A 64 -27.54 -23.87 0.17
C TYR A 64 -28.15 -24.99 -0.68
N THR A 65 -28.21 -24.86 -2.01
CA THR A 65 -28.75 -25.93 -2.87
C THR A 65 -27.80 -27.12 -3.06
N LEU A 66 -26.52 -26.99 -2.69
CA LEU A 66 -25.54 -28.07 -2.75
C LEU A 66 -25.53 -28.97 -1.50
N PHE A 67 -26.37 -28.66 -0.50
CA PHE A 67 -26.55 -29.44 0.73
C PHE A 67 -28.00 -29.89 0.89
#